data_AF-A0A1M3PA62-F1
#
_entry.id   AF-A0A1M3PA62-F1
#
_cell.length_a   1.000
_cell.length_b   1.000
_cell.length_c   1.000
_cell.angle_alpha   90.00
_cell.angle_beta   90.00
_cell.angle_gamma   90.00
#
_symmetry.space_group_name_H-M   'P 1'
#
loop_
_entity.id
_entity.type
_entity.pdbx_description
1 polymer ?
#
loop_
_entity_poly.entity_id
_entity_poly.type
_entity_poly.pdbx_seq_one_letter_code
_entity_poly.pdbx_strand_id
1 'polypeptide(L)'
;MGGNAPTGFDAPLFQGSYFRDLQDKISGAAGAGLPMNTILLAMDAGMDPQDVAFLCRYTRGAGYVIVIRCPKQAAFAYQGVLPGKPGAWWDVKSGADGIAHRGGQQAVSDYDMMSFWEMAGNSLRKVVIGVASWDGVPTGAKTGPYTGKATRILREMNRNLRSRIQHGCQDDYASAKNPGVKDPDRFIAFKLGSAIYMPSRLECRNFYIMHGMHWLYSDTRGDNGVYPYIGPVGPQG
;
A
#
# COMPACT_ATOMS: atom_id res chain seq x y z
N MET A 1 4.00 -29.34 36.35
CA MET A 1 2.75 -28.61 36.05
C MET A 1 3.13 -27.56 35.01
N GLY A 2 3.05 -27.87 33.73
CA GLY A 2 1.81 -27.82 32.95
C GLY A 2 1.94 -26.62 32.02
N GLY A 3 2.65 -26.81 30.91
CA GLY A 3 2.92 -25.77 29.93
C GLY A 3 1.66 -25.39 29.16
N ASN A 4 1.53 -24.10 28.83
CA ASN A 4 0.67 -23.63 27.77
C ASN A 4 1.55 -23.06 26.67
N ALA A 5 1.83 -23.90 25.67
CA ALA A 5 2.25 -23.42 24.37
C ALA A 5 1.09 -22.60 23.78
N PRO A 6 1.34 -21.48 23.09
CA PRO A 6 0.29 -20.77 22.37
C PRO A 6 -0.15 -21.62 21.16
N THR A 7 -1.18 -22.43 21.36
CA THR A 7 -1.96 -23.04 20.28
C THR A 7 -2.94 -21.99 19.77
N GLY A 8 -2.59 -21.30 18.69
CA GLY A 8 -3.41 -20.22 18.17
C GLY A 8 -3.01 -19.74 16.80
N PHE A 9 -2.71 -20.65 15.87
CA PHE A 9 -3.11 -20.38 14.48
C PHE A 9 -4.63 -20.52 14.46
N ASP A 10 -5.34 -19.46 14.85
CA ASP A 10 -6.73 -19.29 14.48
C ASP A 10 -6.74 -19.15 12.95
N ALA A 11 -6.79 -20.28 12.26
CA ALA A 11 -7.04 -20.31 10.83
C ALA A 11 -8.34 -19.53 10.62
N PRO A 12 -8.29 -18.36 9.97
CA PRO A 12 -9.53 -17.65 9.70
C PRO A 12 -10.35 -18.57 8.82
N LEU A 13 -11.61 -18.76 9.19
CA LEU A 13 -12.64 -19.47 8.45
C LEU A 13 -12.67 -18.97 7.00
N PHE A 14 -11.85 -19.56 6.14
CA PHE A 14 -11.94 -19.41 4.69
C PHE A 14 -13.24 -20.11 4.28
N GLN A 15 -14.35 -19.36 4.28
CA GLN A 15 -15.64 -19.84 3.79
C GLN A 15 -15.50 -20.26 2.32
N GLY A 16 -16.31 -21.25 1.91
CA GLY A 16 -16.04 -22.18 0.80
C GLY A 16 -15.81 -21.62 -0.61
N SER A 17 -15.87 -20.30 -0.86
CA SER A 17 -15.45 -19.71 -2.13
C SER A 17 -13.98 -19.27 -2.15
N TYR A 18 -13.34 -18.97 -1.01
CA TYR A 18 -12.00 -18.35 -1.00
C TYR A 18 -10.96 -19.15 -1.77
N PHE A 19 -10.90 -20.47 -1.56
CA PHE A 19 -9.92 -21.31 -2.26
C PHE A 19 -10.17 -21.37 -3.76
N ARG A 20 -11.44 -21.32 -4.18
CA ARG A 20 -11.81 -21.24 -5.59
C ARG A 20 -11.39 -19.90 -6.17
N ASP A 21 -11.74 -18.79 -5.50
CA ASP A 21 -11.38 -17.43 -5.93
C ASP A 21 -9.85 -17.25 -6.02
N LEU A 22 -9.12 -17.83 -5.06
CA LEU A 22 -7.65 -17.87 -5.05
C LEU A 22 -7.10 -18.68 -6.24
N GLN A 23 -7.63 -19.87 -6.48
CA GLN A 23 -7.20 -20.72 -7.60
C GLN A 23 -7.49 -20.07 -8.95
N ASP A 24 -8.65 -19.45 -9.10
CA ASP A 24 -9.04 -18.72 -10.30
C ASP A 24 -8.13 -17.51 -10.53
N LYS A 25 -7.78 -16.78 -9.46
CA LYS A 25 -6.83 -15.66 -9.51
C LYS A 25 -5.45 -16.11 -9.99
N ILE A 26 -4.91 -17.17 -9.39
CA ILE A 26 -3.60 -17.72 -9.75
C ILE A 26 -3.60 -18.23 -11.18
N SER A 27 -4.61 -19.01 -11.56
CA SER A 27 -4.74 -19.60 -12.90
C SER A 27 -4.92 -18.53 -13.97
N GLY A 28 -5.73 -17.49 -13.71
CA GLY A 28 -5.91 -16.36 -14.60
C GLY A 28 -4.64 -15.54 -14.78
N ALA A 29 -3.86 -15.33 -13.71
CA ALA A 29 -2.57 -14.67 -13.78
C ALA A 29 -1.54 -15.47 -14.58
N ALA A 30 -1.46 -16.78 -14.35
CA ALA A 30 -0.59 -17.69 -15.10
C ALA A 30 -1.00 -17.76 -16.59
N GLY A 31 -2.30 -17.85 -16.89
CA GLY A 31 -2.84 -17.83 -18.25
C GLY A 31 -2.58 -16.52 -18.99
N ALA A 32 -2.43 -15.41 -18.25
CA ALA A 32 -1.97 -14.12 -18.80
C ALA A 32 -0.44 -14.04 -18.98
N GLY A 33 0.29 -15.12 -18.75
CA GLY A 33 1.74 -15.20 -18.94
C GLY A 33 2.56 -14.53 -17.82
N LEU A 34 1.98 -14.28 -16.65
CA LEU A 34 2.75 -13.71 -15.54
C LEU A 34 3.69 -14.75 -14.93
N PRO A 35 4.97 -14.39 -14.68
CA PRO A 35 5.91 -15.27 -14.00
C PRO A 35 5.43 -15.70 -12.61
N MET A 36 5.68 -16.96 -12.24
CA MET A 36 5.22 -17.50 -10.95
C MET A 36 5.76 -16.71 -9.75
N ASN A 37 7.01 -16.23 -9.80
CA ASN A 37 7.57 -15.38 -8.74
C ASN A 37 6.81 -14.05 -8.56
N THR A 38 6.23 -13.50 -9.62
CA THR A 38 5.38 -12.29 -9.54
C THR A 38 4.05 -12.63 -8.88
N ILE A 39 3.47 -13.79 -9.18
CA ILE A 39 2.22 -14.26 -8.57
C ILE A 39 2.41 -14.51 -7.07
N LEU A 40 3.49 -15.20 -6.68
CA LEU A 40 3.81 -15.47 -5.27
C LEU A 40 4.07 -14.17 -4.50
N LEU A 41 4.85 -13.25 -5.07
CA LEU A 41 5.10 -11.93 -4.47
C LEU A 41 3.79 -11.14 -4.30
N ALA A 42 2.90 -11.18 -5.29
CA ALA A 42 1.60 -10.52 -5.22
C ALA A 42 0.71 -11.15 -4.14
N MET A 43 0.76 -12.49 -3.99
CA MET A 43 0.08 -13.22 -2.93
C MET A 43 0.58 -12.79 -1.55
N ASP A 44 1.89 -12.70 -1.35
CA ASP A 44 2.48 -12.20 -0.11
C ASP A 44 2.05 -10.75 0.13
N ALA A 45 2.11 -9.89 -0.88
CA ALA A 45 1.70 -8.49 -0.75
C ALA A 45 0.18 -8.29 -0.58
N GLY A 46 -0.65 -9.31 -0.82
CA GLY A 46 -2.12 -9.16 -0.84
C GLY A 46 -2.64 -8.33 -2.02
N MET A 47 -1.87 -8.22 -3.11
CA MET A 47 -2.14 -7.37 -4.27
C MET A 47 -2.53 -8.19 -5.51
N ASP A 48 -3.23 -7.59 -6.47
CA ASP A 48 -3.47 -8.25 -7.75
C ASP A 48 -2.15 -8.41 -8.54
N PRO A 49 -1.84 -9.60 -9.10
CA PRO A 49 -0.57 -9.85 -9.78
C PRO A 49 -0.42 -9.03 -11.08
N GLN A 50 -1.52 -8.64 -11.74
CA GLN A 50 -1.46 -7.76 -12.91
C GLN A 50 -1.10 -6.32 -12.50
N ASP A 51 -1.57 -5.88 -11.33
CA ASP A 51 -1.20 -4.58 -10.75
C ASP A 51 0.29 -4.55 -10.37
N VAL A 52 0.80 -5.61 -9.74
CA VAL A 52 2.24 -5.75 -9.44
C VAL A 52 3.06 -5.68 -10.72
N ALA A 53 2.69 -6.43 -11.76
CA ALA A 53 3.38 -6.41 -13.04
C ALA A 53 3.31 -5.02 -13.72
N PHE A 54 2.17 -4.34 -13.64
CA PHE A 54 2.02 -2.98 -14.14
C PHE A 54 2.93 -2.00 -13.39
N LEU A 55 2.95 -2.02 -12.05
CA LEU A 55 3.77 -1.12 -11.25
C LEU A 55 5.27 -1.32 -11.49
N CYS A 56 5.71 -2.55 -11.74
CA CYS A 56 7.07 -2.81 -12.24
C CYS A 56 7.31 -2.09 -13.58
N ARG A 57 6.48 -2.32 -14.60
CA ARG A 57 6.66 -1.64 -15.90
C ARG A 57 6.61 -0.11 -15.78
N TYR A 58 5.67 0.40 -14.98
CA TYR A 58 5.46 1.83 -14.74
C TYR A 58 6.70 2.49 -14.12
N THR A 59 7.23 1.90 -13.05
CA THR A 59 8.41 2.43 -12.35
C THR A 59 9.68 2.33 -13.19
N ARG A 60 9.81 1.32 -14.07
CA ARG A 60 10.91 1.22 -15.03
C ARG A 60 10.88 2.34 -16.07
N GLY A 61 9.72 2.54 -16.70
CA GLY A 61 9.59 3.49 -17.83
C GLY A 61 9.74 4.95 -17.42
N ALA A 62 9.25 5.30 -16.23
CA ALA A 62 9.22 6.69 -15.77
C ALA A 62 10.29 7.04 -14.71
N GLY A 63 11.15 6.09 -14.33
CA GLY A 63 12.21 6.32 -13.35
C GLY A 63 11.66 6.61 -11.95
N TYR A 64 10.62 5.87 -11.53
CA TYR A 64 9.97 6.08 -10.24
C TYR A 64 10.35 5.03 -9.20
N VAL A 65 10.16 5.41 -7.93
CA VAL A 65 10.12 4.51 -6.78
C VAL A 65 8.81 4.74 -6.03
N ILE A 66 8.05 3.68 -5.83
CA ILE A 66 6.75 3.72 -5.15
C ILE A 66 6.81 2.75 -3.98
N VAL A 67 6.45 3.20 -2.78
CA VAL A 67 6.29 2.32 -1.61
C VAL A 67 4.82 2.25 -1.25
N ILE A 68 4.29 1.03 -1.13
CA ILE A 68 2.90 0.75 -0.78
C ILE A 68 2.88 -0.04 0.52
N ARG A 69 1.99 0.34 1.44
CA ARG A 69 1.60 -0.50 2.57
C ARG A 69 0.67 -1.59 2.06
N CYS A 70 1.11 -2.82 2.23
CA CYS A 70 0.39 -3.98 1.72
C CYS A 70 -0.98 -4.09 2.39
N PRO A 71 -2.06 -4.38 1.63
CA PRO A 71 -3.33 -4.80 2.23
C PRO A 71 -3.16 -6.11 3.02
N LYS A 72 -4.24 -6.57 3.64
CA LYS A 72 -4.28 -7.91 4.25
C LYS A 72 -3.98 -8.96 3.19
N GLN A 73 -3.22 -10.01 3.53
CA GLN A 73 -2.83 -11.05 2.58
C GLN A 73 -4.05 -11.73 1.94
N ALA A 74 -5.09 -12.01 2.73
CA ALA A 74 -6.35 -12.59 2.25
C ALA A 74 -7.08 -11.72 1.20
N ALA A 75 -6.77 -10.41 1.10
CA ALA A 75 -7.33 -9.55 0.06
C ALA A 75 -6.88 -9.95 -1.35
N PHE A 76 -5.78 -10.71 -1.50
CA PHE A 76 -5.22 -11.15 -2.79
C PHE A 76 -6.28 -11.72 -3.74
N ALA A 77 -7.13 -12.62 -3.23
CA ALA A 77 -8.17 -13.27 -4.03
C ALA A 77 -9.19 -12.27 -4.62
N TYR A 78 -9.36 -11.13 -3.95
CA TYR A 78 -10.44 -10.18 -4.20
C TYR A 78 -10.00 -8.87 -4.86
N GLN A 79 -8.71 -8.53 -4.82
CA GLN A 79 -8.17 -7.35 -5.51
C GLN A 79 -8.48 -7.42 -7.01
N GLY A 80 -8.99 -6.34 -7.60
CA GLY A 80 -9.39 -6.31 -9.02
C GLY A 80 -10.60 -7.20 -9.40
N VAL A 81 -11.34 -7.71 -8.41
CA VAL A 81 -12.60 -8.47 -8.56
C VAL A 81 -13.72 -7.76 -7.82
N LEU A 82 -13.52 -7.50 -6.51
CA LEU A 82 -14.44 -6.72 -5.71
C LEU A 82 -14.19 -5.21 -5.93
N PRO A 83 -15.23 -4.36 -5.75
CA PRO A 83 -15.04 -2.93 -5.79
C PRO A 83 -14.12 -2.48 -4.65
N GLY A 84 -13.32 -1.44 -4.91
CA GLY A 84 -12.57 -0.77 -3.85
C GLY A 84 -13.53 -0.11 -2.87
N LYS A 85 -13.17 -0.11 -1.59
CA LYS A 85 -13.95 0.47 -0.51
C LYS A 85 -14.36 1.92 -0.83
N PRO A 86 -15.65 2.29 -0.80
CA PRO A 86 -16.04 3.68 -1.02
C PRO A 86 -15.50 4.57 0.10
N GLY A 87 -15.17 5.83 -0.19
CA GLY A 87 -14.71 6.79 0.84
C GLY A 87 -15.70 6.99 1.99
N ALA A 88 -17.00 6.73 1.76
CA ALA A 88 -18.04 6.73 2.78
C ALA A 88 -17.88 5.62 3.84
N TRP A 89 -17.04 4.62 3.59
CA TRP A 89 -16.77 3.49 4.50
C TRP A 89 -15.45 3.67 5.25
N TRP A 90 -15.06 4.90 5.56
CA TRP A 90 -13.82 5.24 6.26
C TRP A 90 -13.67 4.56 7.64
N ASP A 91 -14.79 4.19 8.26
CA ASP A 91 -14.91 3.54 9.56
C ASP A 91 -14.91 2.00 9.48
N VAL A 92 -15.30 1.45 8.33
CA VAL A 92 -15.40 -0.01 8.14
C VAL A 92 -14.00 -0.59 7.97
N LYS A 93 -13.65 -1.61 8.76
CA LYS A 93 -12.39 -2.35 8.62
C LYS A 93 -12.60 -3.65 7.85
N SER A 94 -11.59 -4.08 7.09
CA SER A 94 -11.64 -5.41 6.47
C SER A 94 -11.52 -6.50 7.54
N GLY A 95 -12.29 -7.58 7.39
CA GLY A 95 -12.23 -8.77 8.22
C GLY A 95 -10.93 -9.56 8.03
N ALA A 96 -10.84 -10.74 8.65
CA ALA A 96 -9.71 -11.64 8.46
C ALA A 96 -9.66 -12.23 7.03
N ASP A 97 -10.82 -12.30 6.38
CA ASP A 97 -11.03 -12.63 4.96
C ASP A 97 -10.48 -11.56 3.99
N GLY A 98 -10.06 -10.40 4.47
CA GLY A 98 -9.58 -9.29 3.62
C GLY A 98 -10.70 -8.42 3.03
N ILE A 99 -11.97 -8.74 3.29
CA ILE A 99 -13.15 -8.04 2.76
C ILE A 99 -13.74 -7.11 3.83
N ALA A 100 -14.20 -5.95 3.41
CA ALA A 100 -15.05 -5.08 4.21
C ALA A 100 -16.52 -5.31 3.83
N HIS A 101 -17.38 -5.49 4.83
CA HIS A 101 -18.81 -5.75 4.64
C HIS A 101 -19.64 -4.61 5.24
N ARG A 102 -20.62 -4.10 4.49
CA ARG A 102 -21.61 -3.13 5.01
C ARG A 102 -22.91 -3.24 4.24
N GLY A 103 -24.02 -3.47 4.94
CA GLY A 103 -25.36 -3.49 4.32
C GLY A 103 -25.49 -4.49 3.16
N GLY A 104 -24.89 -5.68 3.29
CA GLY A 104 -24.88 -6.70 2.23
C GLY A 104 -23.92 -6.44 1.07
N GLN A 105 -23.24 -5.28 1.05
CA GLN A 105 -22.21 -4.98 0.06
C GLN A 105 -20.84 -5.44 0.55
N GLN A 106 -20.00 -5.85 -0.39
CA GLN A 106 -18.61 -6.26 -0.17
C GLN A 106 -17.67 -5.31 -0.89
N ALA A 107 -16.55 -4.99 -0.26
CA ALA A 107 -15.49 -4.20 -0.85
C ALA A 107 -14.11 -4.64 -0.36
N VAL A 108 -13.08 -4.38 -1.16
CA VAL A 108 -11.68 -4.61 -0.78
C VAL A 108 -11.00 -3.28 -0.46
N SER A 109 -10.02 -3.30 0.45
CA SER A 109 -9.22 -2.08 0.71
C SER A 109 -8.35 -1.77 -0.50
N ASP A 110 -8.19 -0.49 -0.82
CA ASP A 110 -7.28 -0.03 -1.86
C ASP A 110 -5.80 -0.20 -1.46
N TYR A 111 -4.91 0.13 -2.38
CA TYR A 111 -3.47 0.16 -2.06
C TYR A 111 -3.12 1.49 -1.40
N ASP A 112 -2.76 1.41 -0.13
CA ASP A 112 -2.33 2.56 0.65
C ASP A 112 -0.90 2.93 0.25
N MET A 113 -0.76 3.88 -0.67
CA MET A 113 0.55 4.39 -1.08
C MET A 113 1.19 5.11 0.09
N MET A 114 2.33 4.62 0.56
CA MET A 114 3.10 5.31 1.59
C MET A 114 3.86 6.48 0.97
N SER A 115 4.59 6.25 -0.12
CA SER A 115 5.45 7.26 -0.73
C SER A 115 5.63 7.10 -2.24
N PHE A 116 5.95 8.23 -2.88
CA PHE A 116 6.29 8.30 -4.29
C PHE A 116 7.54 9.15 -4.49
N TRP A 117 8.49 8.65 -5.26
CA TRP A 117 9.76 9.29 -5.54
C TRP A 117 10.10 9.15 -7.02
N GLU A 118 10.90 10.08 -7.52
CA GLU A 118 11.41 10.05 -8.88
C GLU A 118 12.94 10.16 -8.89
N MET A 119 13.57 9.48 -9.84
CA MET A 119 14.99 9.64 -10.10
C MET A 119 15.26 11.05 -10.65
N ALA A 120 16.14 11.78 -9.97
CA ALA A 120 16.67 13.07 -10.38
C ALA A 120 18.20 12.94 -10.47
N GLY A 121 18.70 12.59 -11.66
CA GLY A 121 20.09 12.18 -11.85
C GLY A 121 20.42 10.93 -11.02
N ASN A 122 21.38 11.03 -10.12
CA ASN A 122 21.81 9.94 -9.24
C ASN A 122 21.10 9.94 -7.86
N SER A 123 20.11 10.81 -7.67
CA SER A 123 19.39 10.98 -6.40
C SER A 123 17.90 10.69 -6.57
N LEU A 124 17.21 10.41 -5.46
CA LEU A 124 15.75 10.32 -5.43
C LEU A 124 15.15 11.62 -4.90
N ARG A 125 14.19 12.17 -5.64
CA ARG A 125 13.40 13.33 -5.22
C ARG A 125 11.98 12.88 -4.86
N LYS A 126 11.52 13.29 -3.68
CA LYS A 126 10.12 13.05 -3.26
C LYS A 126 9.18 13.75 -4.23
N VAL A 127 8.17 13.02 -4.70
CA VAL A 127 7.04 13.59 -5.43
C VAL A 127 5.85 13.63 -4.49
N VAL A 128 5.32 14.83 -4.25
CA VAL A 128 4.11 14.99 -3.43
C VAL A 128 2.90 14.54 -4.24
N ILE A 129 2.32 13.41 -3.85
CA ILE A 129 1.05 12.88 -4.33
C ILE A 129 -0.02 13.18 -3.26
N GLY A 130 -0.42 14.45 -3.18
CA GLY A 130 -1.40 14.90 -2.19
C GLY A 130 -2.22 16.09 -2.67
N VAL A 131 -3.08 16.57 -1.77
CA VAL A 131 -3.90 17.78 -1.97
C VAL A 131 -2.98 18.99 -2.16
N ALA A 132 -3.29 19.85 -3.13
CA ALA A 132 -2.57 21.09 -3.35
C ALA A 132 -2.83 22.08 -2.22
N SER A 133 -1.83 22.89 -1.86
CA SER A 133 -2.08 24.04 -0.98
C SER A 133 -2.99 25.05 -1.68
N TRP A 134 -4.00 25.54 -0.96
CA TRP A 134 -4.81 26.72 -1.31
C TRP A 134 -5.30 27.37 0.00
N ASP A 135 -5.97 28.51 -0.05
CA ASP A 135 -6.44 29.29 1.11
C ASP A 135 -6.75 28.46 2.37
N GLY A 136 -5.85 28.53 3.36
CA GLY A 136 -6.01 27.87 4.67
C GLY A 136 -5.80 26.34 4.69
N VAL A 137 -5.50 25.69 3.57
CA VAL A 137 -5.24 24.25 3.47
C VAL A 137 -3.77 24.00 3.14
N PRO A 138 -3.00 23.35 4.03
CA PRO A 138 -1.63 22.97 3.73
C PRO A 138 -1.58 21.90 2.64
N THR A 139 -0.49 21.89 1.87
CA THR A 139 -0.20 20.80 0.93
C THR A 139 -0.26 19.46 1.65
N GLY A 140 -0.93 18.48 1.04
CA GLY A 140 -1.04 17.14 1.58
C GLY A 140 -2.22 16.93 2.54
N ALA A 141 -3.16 17.88 2.66
CA ALA A 141 -4.40 17.68 3.42
C ALA A 141 -5.18 16.41 3.01
N LYS A 142 -6.06 15.93 3.91
CA LYS A 142 -6.83 14.69 3.71
C LYS A 142 -7.80 14.77 2.52
N THR A 143 -8.35 15.95 2.27
CA THR A 143 -9.40 16.19 1.27
C THR A 143 -9.17 17.53 0.59
N GLY A 144 -9.41 17.59 -0.71
CA GLY A 144 -9.21 18.77 -1.55
C GLY A 144 -8.74 18.38 -2.95
N PRO A 145 -8.51 19.35 -3.84
CA PRO A 145 -7.99 19.07 -5.16
C PRO A 145 -6.53 18.64 -5.06
N TYR A 146 -6.14 17.69 -5.88
CA TYR A 146 -4.76 17.28 -5.99
C TYR A 146 -3.97 18.28 -6.83
N THR A 147 -2.65 18.32 -6.62
CA THR A 147 -1.75 19.05 -7.55
C THR A 147 -1.92 18.52 -8.98
N GLY A 148 -1.57 19.33 -9.99
CA GLY A 148 -1.65 18.89 -11.38
C GLY A 148 -0.78 17.67 -11.69
N LYS A 149 0.40 17.58 -11.05
CA LYS A 149 1.30 16.41 -11.15
C LYS A 149 0.69 15.17 -10.48
N ALA A 150 0.19 15.31 -9.25
CA ALA A 150 -0.45 14.20 -8.54
C ALA A 150 -1.70 13.69 -9.27
N THR A 151 -2.55 14.59 -9.78
CA THR A 151 -3.72 14.25 -10.59
C THR A 151 -3.33 13.44 -11.82
N ARG A 152 -2.26 13.85 -12.53
CA ARG A 152 -1.78 13.14 -13.73
C ARG A 152 -1.30 11.73 -13.40
N ILE A 153 -0.45 11.60 -12.38
CA ILE A 153 0.09 10.31 -11.93
C ILE A 153 -1.03 9.38 -11.49
N LEU A 154 -1.94 9.83 -10.61
CA LEU A 154 -3.05 9.02 -10.12
C LEU A 154 -4.00 8.60 -11.25
N ARG A 155 -4.32 9.50 -12.20
CA ARG A 155 -5.14 9.15 -13.37
C ARG A 155 -4.43 8.14 -14.27
N GLU A 156 -3.14 8.28 -14.47
CA GLU A 156 -2.35 7.35 -15.27
C GLU A 156 -2.31 5.96 -14.63
N MET A 157 -2.00 5.87 -13.34
CA MET A 157 -2.00 4.62 -12.59
C MET A 157 -3.39 3.99 -12.59
N ASN A 158 -4.44 4.73 -12.21
CA ASN A 158 -5.81 4.21 -12.10
C ASN A 158 -6.46 3.84 -13.45
N ARG A 159 -5.91 4.28 -14.59
CA ARG A 159 -6.34 3.78 -15.91
C ARG A 159 -5.87 2.37 -16.19
N ASN A 160 -4.80 1.92 -15.54
CA ASN A 160 -4.14 0.65 -15.82
C ASN A 160 -4.22 -0.34 -14.65
N LEU A 161 -4.38 0.17 -13.42
CA LEU A 161 -4.61 -0.66 -12.24
C LEU A 161 -6.02 -1.24 -12.24
N ARG A 162 -6.12 -2.52 -11.91
CA ARG A 162 -7.37 -3.20 -11.57
C ARG A 162 -7.90 -2.74 -10.22
N SER A 163 -7.01 -2.57 -9.25
CA SER A 163 -7.35 -2.06 -7.92
C SER A 163 -6.91 -0.60 -7.81
N ARG A 164 -7.90 0.31 -7.79
CA ARG A 164 -7.66 1.75 -7.86
C ARG A 164 -7.05 2.27 -6.56
N ILE A 165 -6.13 3.21 -6.69
CA ILE A 165 -5.67 4.09 -5.61
C ILE A 165 -6.70 5.18 -5.37
N GLN A 166 -7.18 5.34 -4.14
CA GLN A 166 -8.26 6.29 -3.86
C GLN A 166 -7.79 7.55 -3.12
N HIS A 167 -6.56 7.58 -2.63
CA HIS A 167 -6.01 8.71 -1.90
C HIS A 167 -4.53 8.97 -2.22
N GLY A 168 -4.02 10.10 -1.73
CA GLY A 168 -2.62 10.48 -1.84
C GLY A 168 -1.68 9.64 -1.00
N CYS A 169 -0.38 9.93 -1.08
CA CYS A 169 0.61 9.24 -0.27
C CYS A 169 0.44 9.59 1.21
N GLN A 170 0.51 8.59 2.08
CA GLN A 170 0.42 8.79 3.52
C GLN A 170 1.50 9.73 4.06
N ASP A 171 2.73 9.63 3.52
CA ASP A 171 3.85 10.49 3.92
C ASP A 171 3.62 11.98 3.63
N ASP A 172 2.72 12.29 2.71
CA ASP A 172 2.40 13.66 2.35
C ASP A 172 1.33 14.24 3.29
N TYR A 173 0.67 13.39 4.09
CA TYR A 173 -0.37 13.81 5.04
C TYR A 173 0.22 14.32 6.36
N ALA A 174 0.64 15.58 6.37
CA ALA A 174 1.13 16.28 7.55
C ALA A 174 0.00 16.64 8.53
N SER A 175 -0.41 15.67 9.36
CA SER A 175 -1.54 15.79 10.27
C SER A 175 -1.38 14.89 11.49
N ALA A 176 -1.88 15.33 12.65
CA ALA A 176 -2.00 14.48 13.84
C ALA A 176 -2.92 13.24 13.62
N LYS A 177 -3.73 13.25 12.56
CA LYS A 177 -4.57 12.11 12.15
C LYS A 177 -3.85 11.17 11.17
N ASN A 178 -2.58 11.38 10.88
CA ASN A 178 -1.79 10.42 10.10
C ASN A 178 -1.78 9.07 10.85
N PRO A 179 -2.13 7.96 10.18
CA PRO A 179 -2.28 6.68 10.87
C PRO A 179 -0.94 6.09 11.37
N GLY A 180 0.20 6.69 11.01
CA GLY A 180 1.52 6.19 11.34
C GLY A 180 1.78 4.82 10.71
N VAL A 181 2.76 4.09 11.22
CA VAL A 181 3.02 2.70 10.85
C VAL A 181 2.93 1.82 12.10
N LYS A 182 2.65 0.53 11.94
CA LYS A 182 2.51 -0.44 13.03
C LYS A 182 3.42 -1.63 12.79
N ASP A 183 3.75 -2.38 13.84
CA ASP A 183 4.58 -3.59 13.73
C ASP A 183 4.06 -4.64 12.73
N PRO A 184 2.74 -4.95 12.65
CA PRO A 184 2.24 -5.92 11.69
C PRO A 184 2.11 -5.36 10.26
N ASP A 185 2.42 -4.08 10.03
CA ASP A 185 2.36 -3.53 8.69
C ASP A 185 3.47 -4.14 7.81
N ARG A 186 3.08 -4.48 6.59
CA ARG A 186 3.93 -5.06 5.56
C ARG A 186 3.95 -4.10 4.40
N PHE A 187 5.02 -4.12 3.62
CA PHE A 187 5.24 -3.13 2.58
C PHE A 187 5.76 -3.81 1.32
N ILE A 188 5.61 -3.11 0.20
CA ILE A 188 6.22 -3.48 -1.07
C ILE A 188 6.73 -2.21 -1.74
N ALA A 189 7.96 -2.25 -2.20
CA ALA A 189 8.56 -1.19 -2.98
C ALA A 189 8.67 -1.62 -4.45
N PHE A 190 8.27 -0.73 -5.34
CA PHE A 190 8.50 -0.84 -6.78
C PHE A 190 9.57 0.15 -7.15
N LYS A 191 10.73 -0.32 -7.61
CA LYS A 191 11.90 0.50 -7.95
C LYS A 191 12.44 0.08 -9.31
N LEU A 192 12.35 0.97 -10.29
CA LEU A 192 12.95 0.80 -11.62
C LEU A 192 12.61 -0.55 -12.30
N GLY A 193 11.40 -1.07 -12.07
CA GLY A 193 10.97 -2.34 -12.63
C GLY A 193 11.23 -3.59 -11.80
N SER A 194 11.71 -3.44 -10.57
CA SER A 194 11.78 -4.50 -9.59
C SER A 194 10.77 -4.26 -8.48
N ALA A 195 10.19 -5.33 -7.95
CA ALA A 195 9.33 -5.29 -6.78
C ALA A 195 10.04 -6.00 -5.60
N ILE A 196 10.04 -5.35 -4.44
CA ILE A 196 10.75 -5.79 -3.23
C ILE A 196 9.73 -5.82 -2.10
N TYR A 197 9.36 -7.03 -1.67
CA TYR A 197 8.48 -7.23 -0.52
C TYR A 197 9.28 -7.05 0.77
N MET A 198 8.67 -6.35 1.72
CA MET A 198 9.25 -5.98 3.02
C MET A 198 8.24 -6.40 4.10
N PRO A 199 8.34 -7.62 4.65
CA PRO A 199 7.41 -8.15 5.66
C PRO A 199 7.33 -7.37 6.97
N SER A 200 8.16 -6.35 7.19
CA SER A 200 8.12 -5.56 8.42
C SER A 200 8.40 -4.07 8.20
N ARG A 201 7.97 -3.26 9.18
CA ARG A 201 8.34 -1.84 9.28
C ARG A 201 9.86 -1.62 9.26
N LEU A 202 10.64 -2.48 9.93
CA LEU A 202 12.08 -2.34 10.01
C LEU A 202 12.74 -2.49 8.63
N GLU A 203 12.30 -3.47 7.85
CA GLU A 203 12.79 -3.65 6.49
C GLU A 203 12.40 -2.49 5.57
N CYS A 204 11.18 -1.95 5.73
CA CYS A 204 10.76 -0.75 5.03
C CYS A 204 11.65 0.45 5.38
N ARG A 205 11.92 0.69 6.67
CA ARG A 205 12.84 1.74 7.12
C ARG A 205 14.24 1.56 6.52
N ASN A 206 14.77 0.33 6.51
CA ASN A 206 16.07 0.04 5.94
C ASN A 206 16.10 0.31 4.42
N PHE A 207 15.02 -0.02 3.70
CA PHE A 207 14.88 0.31 2.29
C PHE A 207 14.93 1.83 2.05
N TYR A 208 14.29 2.63 2.91
CA TYR A 208 14.38 4.09 2.82
C TYR A 208 15.83 4.58 2.99
N ILE A 209 16.51 4.13 4.04
CA ILE A 209 17.89 4.52 4.36
C ILE A 209 18.85 4.12 3.24
N MET A 210 18.79 2.87 2.76
CA MET A 210 19.67 2.36 1.71
C MET A 210 19.53 3.10 0.38
N HIS A 211 18.39 3.75 0.14
CA HIS A 211 18.12 4.50 -1.09
C HIS A 211 18.15 6.01 -0.89
N GLY A 212 18.60 6.51 0.27
CA GLY A 212 18.68 7.94 0.55
C GLY A 212 17.31 8.63 0.61
N MET A 213 16.25 7.88 0.91
CA MET A 213 14.91 8.40 1.13
C MET A 213 14.70 8.73 2.61
N HIS A 214 13.94 9.79 2.88
CA HIS A 214 13.66 10.24 4.24
C HIS A 214 12.59 9.35 4.88
N TRP A 215 12.94 8.71 6.00
CA TRP A 215 11.98 7.99 6.84
C TRP A 215 11.25 8.97 7.77
N LEU A 216 9.93 9.10 7.61
CA LEU A 216 9.12 10.13 8.28
C LEU A 216 8.31 9.60 9.48
N TYR A 217 8.74 8.48 10.08
CA TYR A 217 8.07 7.87 11.23
C TYR A 217 9.05 7.73 12.39
N SER A 218 8.54 7.86 13.61
CA SER A 218 9.33 7.69 14.82
C SER A 218 9.93 6.28 14.91
N ASP A 219 11.09 6.17 15.55
CA ASP A 219 11.65 4.88 15.96
C ASP A 219 11.05 4.39 17.29
N THR A 220 10.37 5.27 18.03
CA THR A 220 9.66 4.95 19.27
C THR A 220 8.21 4.60 18.99
N ARG A 221 7.79 3.43 19.46
CA ARG A 221 6.40 2.99 19.44
C ARG A 221 5.61 3.73 20.51
N GLY A 222 4.54 4.41 20.13
CA GLY A 222 3.61 5.03 21.07
C GLY A 222 2.71 4.01 21.77
N ASP A 223 2.00 4.44 22.81
CA ASP A 223 1.19 3.58 23.68
C ASP A 223 0.06 2.85 22.93
N ASN A 224 -0.44 3.45 21.83
CA ASN A 224 -1.44 2.84 20.95
C ASN A 224 -0.84 1.79 19.99
N GLY A 225 0.44 1.47 20.15
CA GLY A 225 1.17 0.53 19.32
C GLY A 225 1.56 1.06 17.93
N VAL A 226 1.42 2.36 17.69
CA VAL A 226 1.73 3.04 16.42
C VAL A 226 3.08 3.75 16.54
N TYR A 227 3.88 3.72 15.49
CA TYR A 227 5.02 4.61 15.31
C TYR A 227 4.52 5.87 14.61
N PRO A 228 4.40 7.00 15.34
CA PRO A 228 3.77 8.20 14.81
C PRO A 228 4.56 8.77 13.65
N TYR A 229 3.85 9.40 12.72
CA TYR A 229 4.44 10.27 11.72
C TYR A 229 5.06 11.49 12.40
N ILE A 230 6.31 11.80 12.08
CA ILE A 230 7.08 12.89 12.71
C ILE A 230 7.24 14.13 11.82
N GLY A 231 6.53 14.17 10.69
CA GLY A 231 6.63 15.28 9.74
C GLY A 231 7.77 15.11 8.72
N PRO A 232 7.79 15.94 7.67
CA PRO A 232 9.02 16.16 6.94
C PRO A 232 10.05 16.67 7.95
N VAL A 233 11.17 15.96 8.10
CA VAL A 233 12.34 16.54 8.76
C VAL A 233 12.63 17.83 8.01
N GLY A 234 12.63 18.98 8.69
CA GLY A 234 12.94 20.26 8.05
C GLY A 234 14.23 20.18 7.23
N PRO A 235 14.48 21.11 6.29
CA PRO A 235 15.69 21.08 5.48
C PRO A 235 16.90 20.95 6.41
N GLN A 236 17.58 19.80 6.34
CA GLN A 236 18.92 19.69 6.89
C GLN A 236 19.79 20.45 5.89
N GLY A 237 20.16 21.66 6.29
CA GLY A 237 21.15 22.47 5.57
C GLY A 237 22.51 21.80 5.52
#